data_AF-A0A417YGF4-F1
#
_entry.id   AF-A0A417YGF4-F1
#
_cell.length_a   1.000
_cell.length_b   1.000
_cell.length_c   1.000
_cell.angle_alpha   90.00
_cell.angle_beta   90.00
_cell.angle_gamma   90.00
#
_symmetry.space_group_name_H-M   'P 1'
#
loop_
_entity.id
_entity.type
_entity.pdbx_description
1 polymer ?
#
loop_
_entity_poly.entity_id
_entity_poly.type
_entity_poly.pdbx_seq_one_letter_code
_entity_poly.pdbx_strand_id
1 'polypeptide(L)'
;MGLLQNKSWMTEELYNQYLQLKTEIPQLIKARDFYVSKQSDLGILDYQNSIDEKVERLKYILNQLKVVHGIAMEDLILLSIGIDV
;
A
#
# COMPACT_ATOMS: atom_id res chain seq x y z
N MET A 1 -6.78 8.40 21.93
CA MET A 1 -5.44 9.03 21.96
C MET A 1 -4.63 8.17 21.01
N GLY A 2 -4.37 8.65 19.80
CA GLY A 2 -3.99 7.76 18.70
C GLY A 2 -2.49 7.49 18.59
N LEU A 3 -2.16 6.32 18.05
CA LEU A 3 -0.81 5.74 17.81
C LEU A 3 0.20 6.68 17.12
N LEU A 4 -0.27 7.80 16.56
CA LEU A 4 0.50 8.76 15.77
C LEU A 4 0.70 10.13 16.45
N GLN A 5 0.15 10.39 17.65
CA GLN A 5 0.23 11.72 18.30
C GLN A 5 1.66 12.24 18.55
N ASN A 6 2.67 11.39 18.51
CA ASN A 6 4.08 11.75 18.66
C ASN A 6 4.95 11.48 17.41
N LYS A 7 4.35 11.09 16.28
CA LYS A 7 5.12 10.82 15.04
C LYS A 7 5.00 11.99 14.07
N SER A 8 6.12 12.30 13.40
CA SER A 8 6.23 13.40 12.43
C SER A 8 5.13 13.29 11.37
N TRP A 9 4.59 14.42 10.89
CA TRP A 9 3.65 14.53 9.76
C TRP A 9 4.03 13.65 8.55
N MET A 10 5.33 13.47 8.32
CA MET A 10 5.87 12.57 7.30
C MET A 10 5.45 11.10 7.48
N THR A 11 5.31 10.67 8.72
CA THR A 11 4.87 9.31 9.09
C THR A 11 3.40 9.10 8.77
N GLU A 12 2.56 10.09 9.08
CA GLU A 12 1.14 10.05 8.75
C GLU A 12 0.93 10.02 7.23
N GLU A 13 1.71 10.79 6.48
CA GLU A 13 1.66 10.79 5.02
C GLU A 13 2.05 9.42 4.43
N LEU A 14 3.17 8.84 4.89
CA LEU A 14 3.61 7.50 4.49
C LEU A 14 2.56 6.43 4.83
N TYR A 15 1.91 6.57 5.98
CA TYR A 15 0.85 5.66 6.42
C TYR A 15 -0.41 5.77 5.54
N ASN A 16 -0.83 6.99 5.19
CA ASN A 16 -1.94 7.21 4.28
C ASN A 16 -1.65 6.65 2.88
N GLN A 17 -0.42 6.84 2.36
CA GLN A 17 0.01 6.24 1.11
C GLN A 17 0.01 4.70 1.17
N TYR A 18 0.43 4.12 2.29
CA TYR A 18 0.34 2.68 2.53
C TYR A 18 -1.11 2.17 2.44
N LEU A 19 -2.05 2.86 3.10
CA LEU A 19 -3.47 2.49 3.06
C LEU A 19 -4.05 2.55 1.64
N GLN A 20 -3.74 3.61 0.88
CA GLN A 20 -4.18 3.74 -0.50
C GLN A 20 -3.64 2.60 -1.37
N LEU A 21 -2.33 2.33 -1.31
CA LEU A 21 -1.71 1.26 -2.10
C LEU A 21 -2.27 -0.12 -1.74
N LYS A 22 -2.58 -0.37 -0.46
CA LYS A 22 -3.22 -1.61 0.00
C LYS A 22 -4.61 -1.81 -0.64
N THR A 23 -5.32 -0.74 -0.97
CA THR A 23 -6.62 -0.82 -1.67
C THR A 23 -6.48 -0.87 -3.19
N GLU A 24 -5.55 -0.12 -3.76
CA GLU A 24 -5.38 0.01 -5.21
C GLU A 24 -4.77 -1.23 -5.86
N ILE A 25 -3.76 -1.85 -5.24
CA ILE A 25 -3.08 -3.02 -5.81
C ILE A 25 -4.08 -4.19 -6.03
N PRO A 26 -4.91 -4.59 -5.05
CA PRO A 26 -5.93 -5.61 -5.29
C PRO A 26 -6.96 -5.24 -6.36
N GLN A 27 -7.32 -3.95 -6.49
CA GLN A 27 -8.23 -3.50 -7.54
C GLN A 27 -7.61 -3.64 -8.92
N LEU A 28 -6.34 -3.27 -9.08
CA LEU A 28 -5.59 -3.43 -10.33
C LEU A 28 -5.39 -4.90 -10.70
N ILE A 29 -5.11 -5.76 -9.72
CA ILE A 29 -5.02 -7.21 -9.93
C ILE A 29 -6.37 -7.75 -10.43
N LYS A 30 -7.49 -7.37 -9.78
CA LYS A 30 -8.85 -7.77 -10.23
C LYS A 30 -9.16 -7.27 -11.64
N ALA A 31 -8.78 -6.04 -11.97
CA ALA A 31 -8.96 -5.50 -13.31
C ALA A 31 -8.15 -6.29 -14.33
N ARG A 32 -6.86 -6.53 -14.08
CA ARG A 32 -5.99 -7.36 -14.92
C ARG A 32 -6.58 -8.76 -15.13
N ASP A 33 -6.99 -9.42 -14.05
CA ASP A 33 -7.55 -10.78 -14.10
C ASP A 33 -8.86 -10.83 -14.92
N PHE A 34 -9.67 -9.77 -14.85
CA PHE A 34 -10.83 -9.62 -15.71
C PHE A 34 -10.45 -9.54 -17.20
N TYR A 35 -9.46 -8.73 -17.57
CA TYR A 35 -8.99 -8.62 -18.97
C TYR A 35 -8.38 -9.94 -19.47
N VAL A 36 -7.59 -10.61 -18.63
CA VAL A 36 -7.04 -11.95 -18.91
C VAL A 36 -8.16 -12.95 -19.16
N SER A 37 -9.21 -12.95 -18.32
CA SER A 37 -10.36 -13.85 -18.47
C SER A 37 -11.15 -13.63 -19.77
N LYS A 38 -11.08 -12.41 -20.33
CA LYS A 38 -11.74 -12.02 -21.56
C LYS A 38 -10.87 -12.25 -22.81
N GLN A 39 -9.67 -12.84 -22.67
CA GLN A 39 -8.67 -12.97 -23.75
C GLN A 39 -8.40 -11.63 -24.46
N SER A 40 -8.45 -10.54 -23.70
CA SER A 40 -8.13 -9.22 -24.23
C SER A 40 -6.69 -8.90 -23.89
N ASP A 41 -5.79 -9.01 -24.87
CA ASP A 41 -4.37 -8.68 -24.72
C ASP A 41 -4.12 -7.17 -24.56
N LEU A 42 -5.16 -6.35 -24.79
CA LEU A 42 -5.10 -4.90 -24.65
C LEU A 42 -4.92 -4.52 -23.18
N GLY A 43 -3.71 -4.07 -22.83
CA GLY A 43 -3.42 -3.42 -21.55
C GLY A 43 -3.02 -4.35 -20.40
N ILE A 44 -2.95 -5.67 -20.59
CA ILE A 44 -2.48 -6.59 -19.53
C ILE A 44 -1.08 -6.22 -19.05
N LEU A 45 -0.17 -5.91 -20.00
CA LEU A 45 1.20 -5.50 -19.69
C LEU A 45 1.23 -4.16 -18.93
N ASP A 46 0.34 -3.22 -19.29
CA ASP A 46 0.25 -1.91 -18.62
C ASP A 46 -0.27 -2.05 -17.19
N TYR A 47 -1.26 -2.92 -16.97
CA TYR A 47 -1.72 -3.27 -15.62
C TYR A 47 -0.61 -3.95 -14.82
N GLN A 48 0.12 -4.88 -15.43
CA GLN A 48 1.23 -5.57 -14.78
C GLN A 48 2.32 -4.58 -14.34
N ASN A 49 2.76 -3.70 -15.24
CA ASN A 49 3.74 -2.67 -14.95
C ASN A 49 3.26 -1.72 -13.85
N SER A 50 1.99 -1.30 -13.88
CA SER A 50 1.41 -0.42 -12.86
C SER A 50 1.31 -1.11 -11.49
N ILE A 51 0.98 -2.40 -11.45
CA ILE A 51 0.99 -3.19 -10.22
C ILE A 51 2.41 -3.27 -9.67
N ASP A 52 3.39 -3.60 -10.50
CA ASP A 52 4.79 -3.75 -10.07
C ASP A 52 5.35 -2.43 -9.52
N GLU A 53 5.06 -1.31 -10.18
CA GLU A 53 5.47 0.03 -9.73
C GLU A 53 4.84 0.40 -8.37
N LYS A 54 3.54 0.11 -8.18
CA LYS A 54 2.85 0.34 -6.91
C LYS A 54 3.30 -0.61 -5.80
N VAL A 55 3.65 -1.84 -6.12
CA VAL A 55 4.23 -2.81 -5.17
C VAL A 55 5.63 -2.38 -4.74
N GLU A 56 6.47 -1.91 -5.66
CA GLU A 56 7.78 -1.35 -5.31
C GLU A 56 7.64 -0.10 -4.43
N ARG A 57 6.69 0.78 -4.75
CA ARG A 57 6.38 1.93 -3.90
C ARG A 57 5.91 1.50 -2.50
N LEU A 58 5.08 0.46 -2.41
CA LEU A 58 4.63 -0.10 -1.14
C LEU A 58 5.81 -0.63 -0.32
N LYS A 59 6.73 -1.39 -0.94
CA LYS A 59 7.95 -1.87 -0.27
C LYS A 59 8.82 -0.71 0.24
N TYR A 60 8.98 0.33 -0.57
CA TYR A 60 9.72 1.53 -0.17
C TYR A 60 9.10 2.19 1.06
N ILE A 61 7.78 2.41 1.06
CA ILE A 61 7.05 3.03 2.17
C ILE A 61 7.19 2.17 3.45
N LEU A 62 7.00 0.85 3.33
CA LEU A 62 7.17 -0.06 4.46
C LEU A 62 8.60 -0.02 5.02
N ASN A 63 9.60 0.08 4.14
CA ASN A 63 10.99 0.22 4.56
C ASN A 63 11.25 1.56 5.25
N GLN A 64 10.69 2.66 4.76
CA GLN A 64 10.78 3.98 5.41
C GLN A 64 10.13 3.95 6.80
N LEU A 65 8.92 3.39 6.92
CA LEU A 65 8.21 3.28 8.19
C LEU A 65 8.98 2.41 9.20
N LYS A 66 9.55 1.29 8.75
CA LYS A 66 10.31 0.38 9.61
C LYS A 66 11.68 0.94 10.01
N VAL A 67 12.47 1.43 9.06
CA VAL A 67 13.89 1.76 9.25
C VAL A 67 14.08 3.20 9.71
N VAL A 68 13.33 4.15 9.15
CA VAL A 68 13.49 5.59 9.45
C VAL A 68 12.64 6.00 10.64
N HIS A 69 11.41 5.49 10.71
CA HIS A 69 10.45 5.87 11.75
C HIS A 69 10.29 4.82 12.87
N GLY A 70 11.01 3.70 12.78
CA GLY A 70 11.04 2.67 13.82
C GLY A 70 9.68 2.05 14.12
N ILE A 71 8.76 2.02 13.14
CA ILE A 71 7.40 1.51 13.35
C ILE A 71 7.41 0.00 13.22
N ALA A 72 6.91 -0.67 14.25
CA ALA A 72 6.71 -2.11 14.23
C ALA A 72 5.66 -2.48 13.17
N MET A 73 5.86 -3.59 12.47
CA MET A 73 4.92 -4.03 11.45
C MET A 73 3.55 -4.39 12.06
N GLU A 74 3.51 -4.83 13.33
CA GLU A 74 2.26 -5.04 14.05
C GLU A 74 1.45 -3.74 14.22
N ASP A 75 2.12 -2.62 14.52
CA ASP A 75 1.46 -1.31 14.67
C ASP A 75 0.83 -0.83 13.36
N LEU A 76 1.48 -1.11 12.22
CA LEU A 76 0.93 -0.80 10.90
C LEU A 76 -0.32 -1.62 10.58
N ILE A 77 -0.41 -2.86 11.09
CA ILE A 77 -1.58 -3.71 10.92
C ILE A 77 -2.72 -3.21 11.80
N LEU A 78 -2.44 -2.87 13.07
CA LEU A 78 -3.43 -2.36 14.02
C LEU A 78 -4.06 -1.04 13.56
N LEU A 79 -3.22 -0.09 13.11
CA LEU A 79 -3.68 1.14 12.49
C LEU A 79 -4.55 0.85 11.25
N SER A 80 -4.25 -0.21 10.49
CA SER A 80 -4.97 -0.52 9.23
C SER A 80 -6.35 -1.14 9.45
N ILE A 81 -6.62 -1.61 10.66
CA ILE A 81 -7.91 -2.15 11.09
C ILE A 81 -8.75 -1.04 11.78
N GLY A 82 -8.20 0.18 11.90
CA GLY A 82 -8.87 1.29 12.58
C GLY A 82 -8.88 1.16 14.11
N ILE A 83 -8.01 0.29 14.65
CA ILE A 83 -7.84 0.17 16.10
C ILE A 83 -6.78 1.19 16.49
N ASP A 84 -7.26 2.32 16.99
CA ASP A 84 -6.46 3.35 17.67
C ASP A 84 -6.08 2.77 19.04
N VAL A 85 -4.82 2.35 19.22
CA VAL A 85 -4.29 1.87 20.52
C VAL A 85 -3.55 2.99 21.24
#